data_AF-A0A6S7G678-F1
#
_entry.id   AF-A0A6S7G678-F1
#
_cell.length_a   1.000
_cell.length_b   1.000
_cell.length_c   1.000
_cell.angle_alpha   90.00
_cell.angle_beta   90.00
_cell.angle_gamma   90.00
#
_symmetry.space_group_name_H-M   'P 1'
#
loop_
_entity.id
_entity.type
_entity.pdbx_description
1 polymer ?
#
loop_
_entity_poly.entity_id
_entity_poly.type
_entity_poly.pdbx_seq_one_letter_code
_entity_poly.pdbx_strand_id
1 'polypeptide(L)'
;MAVGLANVLRINLVLFTSMEKVKTIPIVPREKVLCNHALYLAFNNCGCGHYDAVVESVKQVTSTDEEVYSTENEASEHENQERKSCRCGRGAARQNKEKMFCFQVPGERRSQCPCLREMKKCSSACSCFNCNNPHGTKSDNTTETSTSQKRNREKQSLQGLRKTSLEYMLQCGEKPKDPTWNRMEKYVLKSLVDHLVENGEFTNESDLTSSYNELVDIVNEIPDVNLLLHKKSKKVVQQMMKKTTQQAELFRQLYIQQAEENVAKKS
;
A
#
# COMPACT_ATOMS: atom_id res chain seq x y z
N MET A 1 29.43 10.44 13.33
CA MET A 1 28.64 9.23 13.01
C MET A 1 28.38 9.08 11.51
N ALA A 2 27.70 10.03 10.85
CA ALA A 2 27.31 9.92 9.44
C ALA A 2 28.47 9.66 8.45
N VAL A 3 29.64 10.29 8.62
CA VAL A 3 30.82 10.05 7.75
C VAL A 3 31.34 8.62 7.86
N GLY A 4 31.36 8.05 9.07
CA GLY A 4 31.76 6.66 9.28
C GLY A 4 30.78 5.69 8.62
N LEU A 5 29.49 5.96 8.76
CA LEU A 5 28.42 5.17 8.13
C LEU A 5 28.52 5.20 6.60
N ALA A 6 28.71 6.38 6.01
CA ALA A 6 28.87 6.54 4.56
C ALA A 6 30.03 5.68 4.04
N ASN A 7 31.19 5.73 4.71
CA ASN A 7 32.37 4.95 4.33
C ASN A 7 32.16 3.44 4.43
N VAL A 8 31.57 2.96 5.54
CA VAL A 8 31.34 1.51 5.76
C VAL A 8 30.34 0.96 4.74
N LEU A 9 29.24 1.68 4.51
CA LEU A 9 28.22 1.24 3.57
C LEU A 9 28.56 1.55 2.11
N ARG A 10 29.59 2.39 1.87
CA ARG A 10 29.95 2.92 0.54
C ARG A 10 28.74 3.52 -0.18
N ILE A 11 27.94 4.31 0.53
CA ILE A 11 26.73 4.98 0.01
C ILE A 11 26.81 6.47 0.33
N ASN A 12 26.32 7.29 -0.60
CA ASN A 12 26.19 8.73 -0.39
C ASN A 12 25.12 9.04 0.67
N LEU A 13 25.37 9.98 1.57
CA LEU A 13 24.36 10.48 2.49
C LEU A 13 24.12 11.96 2.23
N VAL A 14 22.89 12.41 2.42
CA VAL A 14 22.54 13.84 2.42
C VAL A 14 21.85 14.15 3.74
N LEU A 15 22.48 15.01 4.54
CA LEU A 15 21.95 15.49 5.80
C LEU A 15 21.24 16.82 5.57
N PHE A 16 19.94 16.87 5.80
CA PHE A 16 19.21 18.11 6.03
C PHE A 16 19.44 18.55 7.47
N THR A 17 19.74 19.81 7.73
CA THR A 17 19.98 20.26 9.11
C THR A 17 19.03 21.39 9.50
N SER A 18 18.68 21.46 10.79
CA SER A 18 17.94 22.58 11.37
C SER A 18 18.79 23.85 11.56
N MET A 19 20.03 23.86 11.07
CA MET A 19 20.91 25.03 11.18
C MET A 19 20.59 26.04 10.07
N GLU A 20 20.36 27.29 10.45
CA GLU A 20 19.99 28.38 9.52
C GLU A 20 20.96 28.55 8.33
N LYS A 21 22.24 28.22 8.53
CA LYS A 21 23.32 28.49 7.56
C LYS A 21 23.70 27.27 6.71
N VAL A 22 23.27 26.06 7.07
CA VAL A 22 23.68 24.84 6.36
C VAL A 22 22.47 23.93 6.21
N LYS A 23 21.60 24.23 5.25
CA LYS A 23 20.36 23.47 5.07
C LYS A 23 20.62 22.03 4.64
N THR A 24 21.69 21.79 3.89
CA THR A 24 22.08 20.46 3.39
C THR A 24 23.58 20.22 3.49
N ILE A 25 23.98 19.01 3.87
CA ILE A 25 25.37 18.53 3.91
C ILE A 25 25.44 17.20 3.15
N PRO A 26 26.03 17.17 1.94
CA PRO A 26 26.35 15.92 1.28
C PRO A 26 27.56 15.28 1.95
N ILE A 27 27.48 13.98 2.20
CA ILE A 27 28.56 13.15 2.70
C ILE A 27 28.82 12.06 1.67
N VAL A 28 30.00 12.10 1.09
CA VAL A 28 30.46 11.14 0.08
C VAL A 28 31.48 10.21 0.74
N PRO A 29 31.40 8.89 0.54
CA PRO A 29 32.42 7.98 1.05
C PRO A 29 33.77 8.23 0.37
N ARG A 30 34.85 7.87 1.08
CA ARG A 30 36.22 7.95 0.57
C ARG A 30 36.52 6.89 -0.48
N GLU A 31 35.89 5.73 -0.33
CA GLU A 31 36.01 4.60 -1.25
C GLU A 31 34.93 4.70 -2.34
N LYS A 32 35.09 3.89 -3.40
CA LYS A 32 34.13 3.84 -4.51
C LYS A 32 32.71 3.58 -3.99
N VAL A 33 31.78 4.44 -4.38
CA VAL A 33 30.36 4.33 -4.02
C VAL A 33 29.75 3.11 -4.73
N LEU A 34 28.88 2.37 -4.04
CA LEU A 34 28.18 1.22 -4.63
C LEU A 34 26.95 1.62 -5.44
N CYS A 35 26.36 2.78 -5.15
CA CYS A 35 25.25 3.35 -5.91
C CYS A 35 25.24 4.87 -5.78
N ASN A 36 24.79 5.57 -6.82
CA ASN A 36 24.68 7.03 -6.79
C ASN A 36 23.44 7.51 -6.03
N HIS A 37 22.58 6.59 -5.58
CA HIS A 37 21.42 6.92 -4.77
C HIS A 37 21.83 7.26 -3.33
N ALA A 38 21.53 8.49 -2.90
CA ALA A 38 21.82 8.92 -1.54
C ALA A 38 20.73 8.53 -0.54
N LEU A 39 21.13 8.24 0.70
CA LEU A 39 20.20 8.19 1.83
C LEU A 39 20.04 9.58 2.44
N TYR A 40 18.80 9.95 2.69
CA TYR A 40 18.45 11.26 3.23
C TYR A 40 18.16 11.15 4.72
N LEU A 41 18.78 12.04 5.49
CA LEU A 41 18.69 12.11 6.94
C LEU A 41 18.39 13.54 7.33
N ALA A 42 17.50 13.76 8.29
CA ALA A 42 17.27 15.06 8.88
C ALA A 42 17.94 15.12 10.25
N PHE A 43 18.71 16.18 10.49
CA PHE A 43 19.35 16.45 11.76
C PHE A 43 18.67 17.62 12.43
N ASN A 44 18.10 17.37 13.60
CA ASN A 44 17.57 18.40 14.47
C ASN A 44 18.57 18.63 15.62
N ASN A 45 18.98 19.89 15.82
CA ASN A 45 19.89 20.28 16.90
C ASN A 45 19.20 20.47 18.27
N CYS A 46 17.90 20.23 18.41
CA CYS A 46 17.22 20.30 19.70
C CYS A 46 17.81 19.30 20.71
N GLY A 47 18.11 19.79 21.93
CA GLY A 47 18.65 18.95 23.01
C GLY A 47 20.03 18.37 22.69
N CYS A 48 20.18 17.06 22.80
CA CYS A 48 21.42 16.34 22.47
C CYS A 48 21.61 16.06 20.97
N GLY A 49 20.69 16.55 20.12
CA GLY A 49 20.65 16.27 18.70
C GLY A 49 19.92 14.97 18.37
N HIS A 50 19.13 14.99 17.30
CA HIS A 50 18.36 13.83 16.83
C HIS A 50 18.49 13.67 15.31
N TYR A 51 18.47 12.41 14.84
CA TYR A 51 18.48 12.08 13.42
C TYR A 51 17.18 11.36 13.04
N ASP A 52 16.46 11.92 12.09
CA ASP A 52 15.24 11.35 11.52
C ASP A 52 15.49 10.84 10.10
N ALA A 53 14.78 9.77 9.73
CA ALA A 53 14.78 9.29 8.35
C ALA A 53 13.95 10.23 7.47
N VAL A 54 14.49 10.61 6.31
CA VAL A 54 13.76 11.43 5.34
C VAL A 54 13.30 10.56 4.19
N VAL A 55 12.00 10.59 3.92
CA VAL A 55 11.38 9.88 2.80
C VAL A 55 10.77 10.92 1.86
N GLU A 56 10.95 10.71 0.56
CA GLU A 56 10.30 11.53 -0.47
C GLU A 56 8.78 11.47 -0.29
N SER A 57 8.14 12.60 0.04
CA SER A 57 6.69 12.67 0.10
C SER A 57 6.15 12.52 -1.32
N VAL A 58 5.50 11.39 -1.61
CA VAL A 58 4.71 11.26 -2.83
C VAL A 58 3.51 12.17 -2.68
N LYS A 59 3.60 13.40 -3.19
CA LYS A 59 2.40 14.22 -3.41
C LYS A 59 1.55 13.46 -4.43
N GLN A 60 0.60 12.66 -3.95
CA GLN A 60 -0.51 12.29 -4.80
C GLN A 60 -1.17 13.60 -5.18
N VAL A 61 -1.05 13.98 -6.46
CA VAL A 61 -1.88 15.05 -7.02
C VAL A 61 -3.29 14.47 -7.08
N THR A 62 -3.96 14.44 -5.93
CA THR A 62 -5.42 14.45 -5.86
C THR A 62 -5.80 15.91 -5.87
N SER A 63 -6.01 16.45 -7.06
CA SER A 63 -6.75 17.68 -7.24
C SER A 63 -8.20 17.41 -6.84
N THR A 64 -8.49 17.50 -5.55
CA THR A 64 -9.80 17.83 -4.98
C THR A 64 -9.52 18.33 -3.56
N ASP A 65 -9.77 19.61 -3.36
CA ASP A 65 -9.78 20.29 -2.08
C ASP A 65 -10.70 19.54 -1.10
N GLU A 66 -10.14 18.93 -0.06
CA GLU A 66 -10.80 18.79 1.24
C GLU A 66 -9.73 18.75 2.34
N GLU A 67 -9.68 19.83 3.12
CA GLU A 67 -8.99 19.89 4.39
C GLU A 67 -9.68 18.93 5.37
N VAL A 68 -8.98 17.87 5.80
CA VAL A 68 -9.45 17.05 6.92
C VAL A 68 -8.43 17.12 8.04
N TYR A 69 -8.79 17.94 9.02
CA TYR A 69 -8.20 18.02 10.35
C TYR A 69 -8.39 16.69 11.08
N SER A 70 -7.31 16.01 11.39
CA SER A 70 -7.34 14.80 12.23
C SER A 70 -7.22 15.20 13.69
N THR A 71 -8.37 15.40 14.35
CA THR A 71 -8.43 15.40 15.81
C THR A 71 -8.37 13.96 16.31
N GLU A 72 -7.40 13.70 17.17
CA GLU A 72 -7.37 12.56 18.08
C GLU A 72 -8.63 12.58 18.95
N ASN A 73 -9.31 11.44 19.09
CA ASN A 73 -10.32 11.29 20.14
C ASN A 73 -10.16 9.93 20.81
N GLU A 74 -9.79 10.04 22.08
CA GLU A 74 -9.76 9.03 23.11
C GLU A 74 -11.17 8.54 23.46
N ALA A 75 -11.18 7.42 24.18
CA ALA A 75 -12.32 6.66 24.64
C ALA A 75 -13.46 7.47 25.28
N SER A 76 -14.69 7.04 25.03
CA SER A 76 -15.73 7.05 26.07
C SER A 76 -16.61 5.81 25.96
N GLU A 77 -16.54 5.00 27.02
CA GLU A 77 -17.48 3.93 27.31
C GLU A 77 -18.83 4.56 27.64
N HIS A 78 -19.83 4.30 26.80
CA HIS A 78 -21.23 4.44 27.20
C HIS A 78 -21.92 3.09 26.97
N GLU A 79 -22.40 2.50 28.06
CA GLU A 79 -23.28 1.34 28.11
C GLU A 79 -24.56 1.61 27.30
N ASN A 80 -24.51 1.32 26.02
CA ASN A 80 -25.69 0.96 25.26
C ASN A 80 -25.63 -0.56 25.16
N GLN A 81 -26.33 -1.28 26.06
CA GLN A 81 -26.58 -2.71 25.84
C GLN A 81 -27.45 -2.82 24.59
N GLU A 82 -26.81 -2.78 23.42
CA GLU A 82 -27.41 -3.07 22.13
C GLU A 82 -28.12 -4.41 22.28
N ARG A 83 -29.44 -4.39 22.12
CA ARG A 83 -30.23 -5.62 22.06
C ARG A 83 -29.77 -6.41 20.84
N LYS A 84 -28.77 -7.29 21.01
CA LYS A 84 -28.22 -8.12 19.94
C LYS A 84 -29.35 -8.93 19.31
N SER A 85 -29.47 -8.86 17.98
CA SER A 85 -30.43 -9.61 17.19
C SER A 85 -29.74 -10.74 16.42
N CYS A 86 -30.25 -11.98 16.51
CA CYS A 86 -29.78 -13.12 15.72
C CYS A 86 -30.66 -13.36 14.49
N ARG A 87 -30.09 -13.93 13.41
CA ARG A 87 -30.83 -14.36 12.20
C ARG A 87 -30.52 -15.81 11.77
N CYS A 88 -30.08 -16.65 12.70
CA CYS A 88 -29.76 -18.07 12.47
C CYS A 88 -30.90 -18.81 11.75
N GLY A 89 -30.55 -19.79 10.92
CA GLY A 89 -31.52 -20.64 10.21
C GLY A 89 -32.15 -20.03 8.94
N ARG A 90 -32.07 -18.70 8.73
CA ARG A 90 -32.73 -18.06 7.57
C ARG A 90 -32.19 -18.50 6.20
N GLY A 91 -30.90 -18.79 6.09
CA GLY A 91 -30.31 -19.30 4.84
C GLY A 91 -30.82 -20.71 4.49
N ALA A 92 -31.08 -21.53 5.50
CA ALA A 92 -31.53 -22.90 5.35
C ALA A 92 -33.07 -23.03 5.22
N ALA A 93 -33.83 -21.98 5.57
CA ALA A 93 -35.28 -21.94 5.48
C ALA A 93 -35.83 -22.29 4.07
N ARG A 94 -35.03 -22.12 3.02
CA ARG A 94 -35.39 -22.46 1.64
C ARG A 94 -35.08 -23.91 1.24
N GLN A 95 -34.16 -24.57 1.95
CA GLN A 95 -33.62 -25.87 1.56
C GLN A 95 -34.14 -27.02 2.43
N ASN A 96 -34.38 -26.78 3.72
CA ASN A 96 -34.92 -27.79 4.63
C ASN A 96 -35.74 -27.12 5.75
N LYS A 97 -37.07 -27.32 5.72
CA LYS A 97 -38.03 -26.67 6.63
C LYS A 97 -38.09 -27.30 8.02
N GLU A 98 -37.57 -28.51 8.20
CA GLU A 98 -37.62 -29.26 9.47
C GLU A 98 -36.34 -29.07 10.29
N LYS A 99 -35.27 -28.55 9.67
CA LYS A 99 -34.00 -28.36 10.36
C LYS A 99 -34.14 -27.33 11.48
N MET A 100 -33.76 -27.74 12.69
CA MET A 100 -33.68 -26.87 13.87
C MET A 100 -32.32 -26.18 13.95
N PHE A 101 -32.27 -25.01 14.59
CA PHE A 101 -31.07 -24.20 14.78
C PHE A 101 -30.94 -23.72 16.23
N CYS A 102 -29.80 -23.10 16.56
CA CYS A 102 -29.56 -22.48 17.87
C CYS A 102 -29.46 -23.46 19.04
N PHE A 103 -29.06 -24.71 18.83
CA PHE A 103 -28.71 -25.67 19.88
C PHE A 103 -27.29 -26.20 19.67
N GLN A 104 -26.76 -26.88 20.68
CA GLN A 104 -25.47 -27.58 20.60
C GLN A 104 -25.72 -29.07 20.40
N VAL A 105 -25.16 -29.65 19.33
CA VAL A 105 -25.12 -31.11 19.14
C VAL A 105 -23.87 -31.64 19.84
N PRO A 106 -23.98 -32.63 20.76
CA PRO A 106 -22.82 -33.29 21.36
C PRO A 106 -21.95 -33.95 20.28
N GLY A 107 -20.64 -33.73 20.31
CA GLY A 107 -19.70 -34.28 19.33
C GLY A 107 -19.57 -33.49 18.01
N GLU A 108 -20.41 -32.47 17.77
CA GLU A 108 -20.26 -31.59 16.61
C GLU A 108 -19.63 -30.25 16.97
N ARG A 109 -19.32 -29.46 15.93
CA ARG A 109 -18.81 -28.08 16.06
C ARG A 109 -19.74 -27.23 16.92
N ARG A 110 -19.14 -26.31 17.68
CA ARG A 110 -19.88 -25.37 18.52
C ARG A 110 -20.83 -24.51 17.69
N SER A 111 -22.04 -24.29 18.21
CA SER A 111 -23.05 -23.45 17.55
C SER A 111 -22.53 -22.03 17.30
N GLN A 112 -22.92 -21.47 16.15
CA GLN A 112 -22.58 -20.08 15.78
C GLN A 112 -23.61 -19.06 16.26
N CYS A 113 -24.69 -19.50 16.94
CA CYS A 113 -25.69 -18.59 17.47
C CYS A 113 -25.08 -17.69 18.57
N PRO A 114 -25.10 -16.35 18.42
CA PRO A 114 -24.57 -15.44 19.45
C PRO A 114 -25.30 -15.55 20.78
N CYS A 115 -26.63 -15.72 20.75
CA CYS A 115 -27.44 -15.88 21.96
C CYS A 115 -27.03 -17.12 22.76
N LEU A 116 -26.82 -18.25 22.07
CA LEU A 116 -26.40 -19.50 22.72
C LEU A 116 -24.96 -19.42 23.24
N ARG A 117 -24.04 -18.78 22.49
CA ARG A 117 -22.65 -18.59 22.95
C ARG A 117 -22.55 -17.76 24.22
N GLU A 118 -23.44 -16.78 24.37
CA GLU A 118 -23.53 -15.93 25.57
C GLU A 118 -24.45 -16.52 26.66
N MET A 119 -24.97 -17.74 26.48
CA MET A 119 -25.91 -18.40 27.39
C MET A 119 -27.17 -17.56 27.69
N LYS A 120 -27.64 -16.78 26.71
CA LYS A 120 -28.83 -15.92 26.81
C LYS A 120 -29.99 -16.48 26.00
N LYS A 121 -31.22 -16.22 26.48
CA LYS A 121 -32.43 -16.45 25.69
C LYS A 121 -32.43 -15.61 24.42
N CYS A 122 -33.01 -16.10 23.34
CA CYS A 122 -33.25 -15.30 22.14
C CYS A 122 -34.23 -14.16 22.47
N SER A 123 -33.84 -12.93 22.17
CA SER A 123 -34.67 -11.75 22.40
C SER A 123 -35.78 -11.61 21.35
N SER A 124 -36.76 -10.74 21.58
CA SER A 124 -37.76 -10.38 20.57
C SER A 124 -37.16 -9.71 19.33
N ALA A 125 -35.95 -9.16 19.44
CA ALA A 125 -35.20 -8.62 18.30
C ALA A 125 -34.63 -9.72 17.40
N CYS A 126 -34.58 -10.97 17.86
CA CYS A 126 -34.05 -12.09 17.10
C CYS A 126 -35.05 -12.56 16.03
N SER A 127 -34.58 -12.65 14.79
CA SER A 127 -35.36 -13.09 13.63
C SER A 127 -34.96 -14.49 13.16
N CYS A 128 -34.47 -15.32 14.09
CA CYS A 128 -34.03 -16.70 13.87
C CYS A 128 -35.19 -17.61 13.37
N PHE A 129 -34.90 -18.56 12.47
CA PHE A 129 -35.85 -19.54 11.90
C PHE A 129 -35.64 -20.92 12.55
N ASN A 130 -36.71 -21.60 12.95
CA ASN A 130 -36.69 -22.85 13.74
C ASN A 130 -35.66 -22.81 14.88
N CYS A 131 -35.77 -21.80 15.74
CA CYS A 131 -34.86 -21.60 16.86
C CYS A 131 -35.19 -22.60 17.98
N ASN A 132 -34.20 -23.37 18.41
CA ASN A 132 -34.27 -24.30 19.53
C ASN A 132 -33.21 -23.96 20.58
N ASN A 133 -33.14 -22.68 20.97
CA ASN A 133 -32.19 -22.24 22.00
C ASN A 133 -32.59 -22.79 23.38
N PRO A 134 -31.77 -23.64 24.03
CA PRO A 134 -32.09 -24.22 25.33
C PRO A 134 -32.26 -23.17 26.44
N HIS A 135 -31.66 -21.98 26.29
CA HIS A 135 -31.81 -20.89 27.27
C HIS A 135 -33.10 -20.08 27.10
N GLY A 136 -33.90 -20.37 26.08
CA GLY A 136 -35.17 -19.72 25.81
C GLY A 136 -35.27 -19.24 24.37
N THR A 137 -36.42 -19.51 23.75
CA THR A 137 -36.80 -19.02 22.43
C THR A 137 -37.54 -17.68 22.55
N LYS A 138 -37.70 -16.99 21.42
CA LYS A 138 -38.54 -15.80 21.37
C LYS A 138 -40.00 -16.21 21.66
N SER A 139 -40.75 -15.40 22.41
CA SER A 139 -42.20 -15.58 22.58
C SER A 139 -42.88 -15.39 21.22
N ASP A 140 -43.74 -16.34 20.83
CA ASP A 140 -44.41 -16.37 19.54
C ASP A 140 -45.32 -15.14 19.35
N ASN A 141 -44.78 -14.13 18.68
CA ASN A 141 -45.58 -13.40 17.71
C ASN A 141 -45.23 -14.00 16.36
N THR A 142 -46.20 -14.72 15.80
CA THR A 142 -46.24 -15.30 14.46
C THR A 142 -45.85 -14.22 13.45
N THR A 143 -44.56 -14.02 13.23
CA THR A 143 -44.09 -13.20 12.11
C THR A 143 -44.32 -14.03 10.88
N GLU A 144 -45.52 -13.90 10.32
CA GLU A 144 -45.80 -14.18 8.93
C GLU A 144 -44.59 -13.74 8.11
N THR A 145 -44.09 -14.67 7.30
CA THR A 145 -43.03 -14.42 6.34
C THR A 145 -43.44 -13.29 5.43
N SER A 146 -43.12 -12.05 5.82
CA SER A 146 -43.14 -10.91 4.92
C SER A 146 -42.24 -11.30 3.77
N THR A 147 -42.84 -11.62 2.62
CA THR A 147 -42.12 -11.88 1.38
C THR A 147 -41.34 -10.62 1.08
N SER A 148 -40.06 -10.59 1.46
CA SER A 148 -39.17 -9.52 1.00
C SER A 148 -39.22 -9.59 -0.52
N GLN A 149 -39.83 -8.57 -1.13
CA GLN A 149 -39.77 -8.38 -2.57
C GLN A 149 -38.30 -8.55 -2.94
N LYS A 150 -38.01 -9.46 -3.88
CA LYS A 150 -36.68 -9.58 -4.44
C LYS A 150 -36.34 -8.18 -4.94
N ARG A 151 -35.39 -7.49 -4.29
CA ARG A 151 -34.86 -6.26 -4.86
C ARG A 151 -34.41 -6.64 -6.26
N ASN A 152 -35.03 -6.05 -7.26
CA ASN A 152 -34.61 -6.18 -8.63
C ASN A 152 -33.28 -5.40 -8.72
N ARG A 153 -32.19 -6.06 -8.33
CA ARG A 153 -30.86 -5.54 -8.60
C ARG A 153 -30.64 -5.80 -10.07
N GLU A 154 -30.61 -4.72 -10.84
CA GLU A 154 -30.08 -4.76 -12.18
C GLU A 154 -28.72 -5.46 -12.11
N LYS A 155 -28.54 -6.51 -12.93
CA LYS A 155 -27.28 -7.23 -12.95
C LYS A 155 -26.22 -6.23 -13.35
N GLN A 156 -25.19 -6.07 -12.52
CA GLN A 156 -24.03 -5.26 -12.89
C GLN A 156 -23.53 -5.76 -14.26
N SER A 157 -23.16 -4.84 -15.15
CA SER A 157 -22.70 -5.16 -16.51
C SER A 157 -21.60 -6.22 -16.57
N LEU A 158 -20.86 -6.39 -15.47
CA LEU A 158 -19.78 -7.35 -15.28
C LEU A 158 -20.25 -8.78 -14.89
N GLN A 159 -21.48 -8.95 -14.42
CA GLN A 159 -22.01 -10.25 -13.97
C GLN A 159 -22.39 -11.13 -15.16
N GLY A 160 -21.46 -11.98 -15.58
CA GLY A 160 -21.65 -12.96 -16.65
C GLY A 160 -20.56 -12.93 -17.74
N LEU A 161 -19.66 -11.94 -17.70
CA LEU A 161 -18.52 -11.94 -18.60
C LEU A 161 -17.49 -12.98 -18.16
N ARG A 162 -17.31 -14.01 -18.98
CA ARG A 162 -16.15 -14.90 -18.94
C ARG A 162 -14.97 -14.26 -19.67
N LYS A 163 -14.59 -13.06 -19.25
CA LYS A 163 -13.43 -12.35 -19.81
C LYS A 163 -12.49 -11.98 -18.69
N THR A 164 -11.20 -12.05 -18.98
CA THR A 164 -10.21 -11.49 -18.06
C THR A 164 -10.37 -9.97 -18.01
N SER A 165 -9.95 -9.34 -16.92
CA SER A 165 -10.00 -7.87 -16.78
C SER A 165 -9.30 -7.15 -17.94
N LEU A 166 -8.23 -7.74 -18.50
CA LEU A 166 -7.50 -7.24 -19.65
C LEU A 166 -8.34 -7.25 -20.95
N GLU A 167 -9.00 -8.37 -21.24
CA GLU A 167 -9.87 -8.53 -22.41
C GLU A 167 -11.07 -7.58 -22.35
N TYR A 168 -11.62 -7.35 -21.16
CA TYR A 168 -12.70 -6.40 -20.95
C TYR A 168 -12.25 -4.95 -21.19
N MET A 169 -11.10 -4.53 -20.63
CA MET A 169 -10.55 -3.19 -20.86
C MET A 169 -10.31 -2.91 -22.35
N LEU A 170 -9.67 -3.85 -23.06
CA LEU A 170 -9.42 -3.72 -24.50
C LEU A 170 -10.72 -3.61 -25.31
N GLN A 171 -11.75 -4.38 -24.95
CA GLN A 171 -13.07 -4.30 -25.59
C GLN A 171 -13.77 -2.96 -25.34
N CYS A 172 -13.62 -2.38 -24.15
CA CYS A 172 -14.13 -1.05 -23.83
C CYS A 172 -13.32 0.09 -24.46
N GLY A 173 -12.26 -0.22 -25.22
CA GLY A 173 -11.36 0.77 -25.80
C GLY A 173 -10.40 1.39 -24.77
N GLU A 174 -10.35 0.85 -23.56
CA GLU A 174 -9.40 1.26 -22.52
C GLU A 174 -8.06 0.57 -22.74
N LYS A 175 -6.99 1.36 -22.81
CA LYS A 175 -5.64 0.82 -22.88
C LYS A 175 -5.22 0.37 -21.48
N PRO A 176 -4.65 -0.84 -21.33
CA PRO A 176 -4.07 -1.27 -20.08
C PRO A 176 -3.09 -0.20 -19.60
N LYS A 177 -3.23 0.26 -18.35
CA LYS A 177 -2.21 1.12 -17.75
C LYS A 177 -0.91 0.33 -17.76
N ASP A 178 0.13 0.89 -18.38
CA ASP A 178 1.47 0.31 -18.34
C ASP A 178 1.83 0.00 -16.88
N PRO A 179 2.47 -1.16 -16.60
CA PRO A 179 2.73 -1.58 -15.24
C PRO A 179 3.54 -0.51 -14.53
N THR A 180 2.95 0.08 -13.50
CA THR A 180 3.58 1.10 -12.66
C THR A 180 4.89 0.56 -12.12
N TRP A 181 5.94 1.37 -12.16
CA TRP A 181 7.26 1.01 -11.62
C TRP A 181 7.16 0.62 -10.15
N ASN A 182 7.45 -0.64 -9.85
CA ASN A 182 7.62 -1.11 -8.48
C ASN A 182 8.92 -0.50 -7.89
N ARG A 183 8.98 -0.40 -6.57
CA ARG A 183 10.14 0.09 -5.83
C ARG A 183 11.43 -0.68 -6.21
N MET A 184 11.36 -2.00 -6.31
CA MET A 184 12.51 -2.82 -6.72
C MET A 184 12.93 -2.54 -8.16
N GLU A 185 11.98 -2.47 -9.10
CA GLU A 185 12.25 -2.14 -10.50
C GLU A 185 12.98 -0.79 -10.64
N LYS A 186 12.58 0.21 -9.83
CA LYS A 186 13.26 1.52 -9.80
C LYS A 186 14.70 1.42 -9.31
N TYR A 187 14.97 0.61 -8.28
CA TYR A 187 16.34 0.43 -7.77
C TYR A 187 17.21 -0.33 -8.76
N VAL A 188 16.69 -1.38 -9.39
CA VAL A 188 17.40 -2.14 -10.44
C VAL A 188 17.75 -1.23 -11.60
N LEU A 189 16.79 -0.42 -12.09
CA LEU A 189 17.06 0.54 -13.17
C LEU A 189 18.16 1.54 -12.79
N LYS A 190 18.08 2.14 -11.59
CA LYS A 190 19.10 3.08 -11.12
C LYS A 190 20.48 2.44 -11.03
N SER A 191 20.57 1.24 -10.46
CA SER A 191 21.83 0.50 -10.35
C SER A 191 22.41 0.14 -11.71
N LEU A 192 21.56 -0.22 -12.68
CA LEU A 192 21.98 -0.49 -14.06
C LEU A 192 22.54 0.77 -14.72
N VAL A 193 21.86 1.91 -14.57
CA VAL A 193 22.35 3.19 -15.10
C VAL A 193 23.70 3.55 -14.49
N ASP A 194 23.83 3.43 -13.16
CA ASP A 194 25.09 3.71 -12.46
C ASP A 194 26.22 2.83 -13.00
N HIS A 195 25.97 1.53 -13.18
CA HIS A 195 26.95 0.60 -13.74
C HIS A 195 27.38 0.96 -15.17
N LEU A 196 26.42 1.27 -16.03
CA LEU A 196 26.69 1.64 -17.43
C LEU A 196 27.46 2.96 -17.54
N VAL A 197 27.16 3.94 -16.67
CA VAL A 197 27.89 5.21 -16.61
C VAL A 197 29.32 4.99 -16.13
N GLU A 198 29.52 4.16 -15.11
CA GLU A 198 30.86 3.84 -14.60
C GLU A 198 31.74 3.12 -15.62
N ASN A 199 31.16 2.21 -16.41
CA ASN A 199 31.89 1.49 -17.45
C ASN A 199 32.12 2.33 -18.72
N GLY A 200 31.55 3.54 -18.79
CA GLY A 200 31.61 4.38 -19.99
C GLY A 200 30.78 3.85 -21.17
N GLU A 201 29.88 2.90 -20.92
CA GLU A 201 29.03 2.25 -21.93
C GLU A 201 27.68 2.96 -22.10
N PHE A 202 27.40 3.96 -21.28
CA PHE A 202 26.16 4.74 -21.37
C PHE A 202 26.16 5.61 -22.63
N THR A 203 25.62 5.04 -23.71
CA THR A 203 25.57 5.68 -25.02
C THR A 203 24.15 6.09 -25.40
N ASN A 204 23.12 5.23 -25.21
CA ASN A 204 21.74 5.56 -25.59
C ASN A 204 20.62 4.96 -24.69
N GLU A 205 19.48 5.65 -24.62
CA GLU A 205 18.25 5.21 -23.91
C GLU A 205 17.66 3.89 -24.48
N SER A 206 17.98 3.56 -25.73
CA SER A 206 17.54 2.32 -26.37
C SER A 206 18.22 1.10 -25.76
N ASP A 207 19.53 1.21 -25.50
CA ASP A 207 20.35 0.12 -25.01
C ASP A 207 20.03 -0.19 -23.56
N LEU A 208 19.73 0.85 -22.77
CA LEU A 208 19.24 0.71 -21.39
C LEU A 208 17.95 -0.12 -21.29
N THR A 209 17.04 0.02 -22.26
CA THR A 209 15.79 -0.76 -22.27
C THR A 209 16.07 -2.25 -22.53
N SER A 210 16.98 -2.54 -23.46
CA SER A 210 17.40 -3.92 -23.75
C SER A 210 18.10 -4.54 -22.54
N SER A 211 19.11 -3.88 -21.99
CA SER A 211 19.85 -4.38 -20.81
C SER A 211 18.96 -4.56 -19.59
N TYR A 212 17.98 -3.68 -19.36
CA TYR A 212 17.01 -3.85 -18.28
C TYR A 212 16.14 -5.09 -18.51
N ASN A 213 15.61 -5.28 -19.72
CA ASN A 213 14.75 -6.43 -20.03
C ASN A 213 15.53 -7.75 -20.02
N GLU A 214 16.80 -7.76 -20.41
CA GLU A 214 17.70 -8.91 -20.28
C GLU A 214 17.93 -9.28 -18.81
N LEU A 215 18.16 -8.28 -17.94
CA LEU A 215 18.24 -8.51 -16.50
C LEU A 215 16.95 -9.08 -15.92
N VAL A 216 15.79 -8.63 -16.40
CA VAL A 216 14.49 -9.19 -15.99
C VAL A 216 14.39 -10.67 -16.38
N ASP A 217 14.88 -11.05 -17.56
CA ASP A 217 14.90 -12.46 -17.98
C ASP A 217 15.80 -13.29 -17.08
N ILE A 218 17.04 -12.84 -16.82
CA ILE A 218 17.99 -13.54 -15.93
C ILE A 218 17.43 -13.71 -14.52
N VAL A 219 16.83 -12.66 -13.95
CA VAL A 219 16.28 -12.71 -12.59
C VAL A 219 15.09 -13.66 -12.50
N ASN A 220 14.24 -13.70 -13.52
CA ASN A 220 13.10 -14.62 -13.57
C ASN A 220 13.52 -16.08 -13.80
N GLU A 221 14.69 -16.33 -14.37
CA GLU A 221 15.27 -17.68 -14.52
C GLU A 221 15.85 -18.23 -13.22
N ILE A 222 16.17 -17.39 -12.23
CA ILE A 222 16.75 -17.81 -10.96
C ILE A 222 15.62 -18.05 -9.92
N PRO A 223 15.33 -19.32 -9.56
CA PRO A 223 14.18 -19.64 -8.70
C PRO A 223 14.29 -19.12 -7.26
N ASP A 224 15.50 -18.86 -6.77
CA ASP A 224 15.75 -18.38 -5.40
C ASP A 224 15.67 -16.85 -5.25
N VAL A 225 15.63 -16.11 -6.36
CA VAL A 225 15.57 -14.65 -6.35
C VAL A 225 14.11 -14.22 -6.48
N ASN A 226 13.45 -13.99 -5.34
CA ASN A 226 12.05 -13.54 -5.30
C ASN A 226 11.92 -12.03 -5.57
N LEU A 227 12.39 -11.57 -6.72
CA LEU A 227 12.23 -10.20 -7.20
C LEU A 227 11.15 -10.16 -8.27
N LEU A 228 9.99 -9.58 -7.94
CA LEU A 228 8.92 -9.34 -8.90
C LEU A 228 9.28 -8.19 -9.85
N LEU A 229 9.99 -8.53 -10.94
CA LEU A 229 10.39 -7.60 -11.99
C LEU A 229 9.61 -7.85 -13.28
N HIS A 230 9.17 -6.77 -13.92
CA HIS A 230 8.45 -6.83 -15.19
C HIS A 230 9.24 -6.13 -16.28
N LYS A 231 9.15 -6.67 -17.50
CA LYS A 231 9.64 -6.01 -18.70
C LYS A 231 8.95 -4.67 -18.91
N LYS A 232 9.72 -3.68 -19.38
CA LYS A 232 9.22 -2.32 -19.63
C LYS A 232 9.42 -1.96 -21.09
N SER A 233 8.47 -1.16 -21.61
CA SER A 233 8.59 -0.59 -22.96
C SER A 233 9.58 0.56 -22.97
N LYS A 234 10.18 0.82 -24.14
CA LYS A 234 11.15 1.91 -24.33
C LYS A 234 10.59 3.26 -23.86
N LYS A 235 9.34 3.58 -24.21
CA LYS A 235 8.68 4.84 -23.82
C LYS A 235 8.61 5.02 -22.31
N VAL A 236 8.34 3.95 -21.57
CA VAL A 236 8.19 3.96 -20.10
C VAL A 236 9.55 4.13 -19.42
N VAL A 237 10.59 3.47 -19.93
CA VAL A 237 11.98 3.64 -19.44
C VAL A 237 12.46 5.07 -19.69
N GLN A 238 12.23 5.61 -20.89
CA GLN A 238 12.59 6.99 -21.24
C GLN A 238 11.90 8.03 -20.34
N GLN A 239 10.61 7.86 -20.05
CA GLN A 239 9.90 8.75 -19.14
C GLN A 239 10.49 8.73 -17.72
N MET A 240 10.86 7.55 -17.21
CA MET A 240 11.49 7.41 -15.89
C MET A 240 12.88 8.06 -15.86
N MET A 241 13.67 7.89 -16.92
CA MET A 241 14.98 8.53 -17.05
C MET A 241 14.86 10.05 -17.05
N LYS A 242 13.98 10.62 -17.90
CA LYS A 242 13.72 12.07 -17.93
C LYS A 242 13.34 12.62 -16.55
N LYS A 243 12.45 11.93 -15.84
CA LYS A 243 12.06 12.34 -14.48
C LYS A 243 13.24 12.31 -13.51
N THR A 244 14.06 11.27 -13.57
CA THR A 244 15.23 11.10 -12.70
C THR A 244 16.29 12.18 -12.99
N THR A 245 16.56 12.47 -14.27
CA THR A 245 17.49 13.52 -14.69
C THR A 245 17.02 14.90 -14.25
N GLN A 246 15.73 15.22 -14.41
CA GLN A 246 15.16 16.48 -13.92
C GLN A 246 15.31 16.63 -12.40
N GLN A 247 15.07 15.56 -11.64
CA GLN A 247 15.28 15.59 -10.18
C GLN A 247 16.74 15.82 -9.82
N ALA A 248 17.68 15.17 -10.52
CA ALA A 248 19.11 15.35 -10.30
C ALA A 248 19.58 16.78 -10.64
N GLU A 249 19.05 17.38 -11.71
CA GLU A 249 19.38 18.73 -12.11
C GLU A 249 18.86 19.77 -11.10
N LEU A 250 17.62 19.62 -10.63
CA LEU A 250 17.08 20.45 -9.56
C LEU A 250 17.92 20.37 -8.28
N PHE A 251 18.32 19.16 -7.89
CA PHE A 251 19.20 18.97 -6.74
C PHE A 251 20.55 19.68 -6.93
N ARG A 252 21.14 19.58 -8.12
CA ARG A 252 22.40 20.25 -8.45
C ARG A 252 22.27 21.77 -8.37
N GLN A 253 21.18 22.35 -8.88
CA GLN A 253 20.93 23.79 -8.80
C GLN A 253 20.81 24.26 -7.35
N LEU A 254 20.02 23.56 -6.53
CA LEU A 254 19.89 23.86 -5.10
C LEU A 254 21.22 23.76 -4.36
N TYR A 255 22.05 22.77 -4.72
CA TYR A 255 23.37 22.61 -4.13
C TYR A 255 24.31 23.78 -4.49
N ILE A 256 24.34 24.20 -5.76
CA ILE A 256 25.16 25.34 -6.21
C ILE A 256 24.73 26.61 -5.49
N GLN A 257 23.42 26.88 -5.44
CA GLN A 257 22.88 28.05 -4.73
C GLN A 257 23.30 28.06 -3.25
N GLN A 258 23.22 26.91 -2.57
CA GLN A 258 23.67 26.80 -1.18
C GLN A 258 25.18 27.04 -1.04
N ALA A 259 25.99 26.57 -1.99
CA ALA A 259 27.44 26.79 -1.98
C ALA A 259 27.80 28.27 -2.15
N GLU A 260 27.11 28.98 -3.05
CA GLU A 260 27.29 30.41 -3.28
C GLU A 260 26.89 31.23 -2.03
N GLU A 261 25.76 30.93 -1.40
CA GLU A 261 25.34 31.56 -0.15
C GLU A 261 26.36 31.38 0.98
N ASN A 262 27.02 30.22 1.03
CA ASN A 262 28.06 29.92 2.01
C ASN A 262 29.36 30.71 1.77
N VAL A 263 29.67 31.05 0.51
CA VAL A 263 30.87 31.81 0.13
C VAL A 263 30.63 33.32 0.32
N ALA A 264 29.49 33.85 -0.12
CA ALA A 264 29.17 35.28 -0.09
C ALA A 264 29.05 35.88 1.32
N LYS A 265 28.87 35.05 2.35
CA LYS A 265 28.77 35.49 3.76
C LYS A 265 30.05 35.28 4.57
N LYS A 266 31.14 34.82 3.93
CA LYS A 266 32.50 34.74 4.51
C LYS A 266 33.36 35.97 4.19
N SER A 267 32.94 36.81 3.24
CA SER A 267 33.50 38.13 2.92
C SER A 267 32.80 39.22 3.73
#